data_AF-J9E4Y4-F1
#
_entry.id   AF-J9E4Y4-F1
#
_cell.length_a   1.000
_cell.length_b   1.000
_cell.length_c   1.000
_cell.angle_alpha   90.00
_cell.angle_beta   90.00
_cell.angle_gamma   90.00
#
_symmetry.space_group_name_H-M   'P 1'
#
loop_
_entity.id
_entity.type
_entity.pdbx_description
1 polymer ?
#
loop_
_entity_poly.entity_id
_entity_poly.type
_entity_poly.pdbx_seq_one_letter_code
_entity_poly.pdbx_strand_id
1 'polypeptide(L)'
;MFPDIAVKLYVVNTPTAVQFLLRMVLMNVAKETVDLLEFLGNDWKDILLGRHGAKFLPERYGGLLGDDIFRKGGEVPNSVAQMNKKYVADEKLKKITVSARDEAVINISVEKPNSKLSWYFVCSSGDIDFCVLFEKQEVWPRFRIYTEFTAEYNEIVCKEVGTYQLLFSNKHGRVWSKCIQYYIDVKQPPA
;
A
#
# COMPACT_ATOMS: atom_id res chain seq x y z
N MET A 1 20.73 2.46 -2.52
CA MET A 1 20.60 3.69 -1.71
C MET A 1 21.80 4.57 -2.01
N PHE A 2 21.62 5.88 -2.06
CA PHE A 2 22.72 6.83 -2.29
C PHE A 2 23.17 7.42 -0.95
N PRO A 3 24.05 6.75 -0.18
CA PRO A 3 24.69 7.40 0.96
C PRO A 3 25.55 8.56 0.42
N ASP A 4 25.57 9.68 1.16
CA ASP A 4 26.48 10.84 0.99
C ASP A 4 26.24 11.83 -0.17
N ILE A 5 25.04 11.86 -0.79
CA ILE A 5 24.74 12.90 -1.81
C ILE A 5 24.23 14.22 -1.18
N ALA A 6 23.56 14.16 -0.03
CA ALA A 6 22.92 15.34 0.55
C ALA A 6 23.90 16.16 1.38
N VAL A 7 24.10 17.44 1.00
CA VAL A 7 24.99 18.38 1.72
C VAL A 7 24.24 19.13 2.84
N LYS A 8 22.97 19.50 2.61
CA LYS A 8 22.10 20.15 3.60
C LYS A 8 20.63 20.03 3.16
N LEU A 9 19.73 19.86 4.12
CA LEU A 9 18.28 19.80 3.91
C LEU A 9 17.57 20.89 4.71
N TYR A 10 16.83 21.77 4.04
CA TYR A 10 16.10 22.86 4.71
C TYR A 10 14.62 22.51 4.83
N VAL A 11 14.10 22.60 6.06
CA VAL A 11 12.67 22.53 6.34
C VAL A 11 12.17 23.95 6.52
N VAL A 12 11.38 24.42 5.55
CA VAL A 12 10.90 25.81 5.47
C VAL A 12 9.37 25.85 5.45
N ASN A 13 8.79 27.00 5.77
CA ASN A 13 7.34 27.24 5.69
C ASN A 13 6.49 26.09 6.30
N THR A 14 6.91 25.59 7.45
CA THR A 14 6.32 24.40 8.07
C THR A 14 5.61 24.77 9.37
N PRO A 15 4.29 24.51 9.51
CA PRO A 15 3.56 24.76 10.75
C PRO A 15 4.19 23.99 11.93
N THR A 16 4.13 24.56 13.14
CA THR A 16 4.76 23.99 14.35
C THR A 16 4.35 22.53 14.60
N ALA A 17 3.08 22.19 14.39
CA ALA A 17 2.58 20.82 14.54
C ALA A 17 3.29 19.83 13.59
N VAL A 18 3.51 20.22 12.33
CA VAL A 18 4.20 19.39 11.34
C VAL A 18 5.68 19.24 11.71
N GLN A 19 6.33 20.28 12.25
CA GLN A 19 7.70 20.17 12.73
C GLN A 19 7.83 19.13 13.85
N PHE A 20 6.87 19.10 14.77
CA PHE A 20 6.85 18.11 15.85
C PHE A 20 6.66 16.68 15.32
N LEU A 21 5.72 16.47 14.39
CA LEU A 21 5.51 15.18 13.73
C LEU A 21 6.78 14.71 13.01
N LEU A 22 7.43 15.60 12.25
CA LEU A 22 8.65 15.27 11.54
C LEU A 22 9.77 14.86 12.50
N ARG A 23 9.92 15.56 13.63
CA ARG A 23 10.90 15.19 14.67
C ARG A 23 10.65 13.79 15.24
N MET A 24 9.40 13.37 15.40
CA MET A 24 9.09 12.00 15.84
C MET A 24 9.51 10.95 14.82
N VAL A 25 9.28 11.21 13.53
CA VAL A 25 9.72 10.31 12.44
C VAL A 25 11.25 10.20 12.41
N LEU A 26 11.94 11.34 12.55
CA LEU A 26 13.41 11.42 12.54
C LEU A 26 14.09 10.65 13.67
N MET A 27 13.38 10.31 14.76
CA MET A 27 13.96 9.47 15.84
C MET A 27 14.41 8.09 15.36
N ASN A 28 13.88 7.61 14.22
CA ASN A 28 14.25 6.32 13.63
C ASN A 28 15.23 6.46 12.44
N VAL A 29 15.77 7.66 12.23
CA VAL A 29 16.71 7.96 11.13
C VAL A 29 18.13 8.08 11.70
N ALA A 30 19.13 7.68 10.91
CA ALA A 30 20.54 7.79 11.28
C ALA A 30 20.91 9.24 11.65
N LYS A 31 21.71 9.41 12.70
CA LYS A 31 22.05 10.72 13.26
C LYS A 31 22.73 11.61 12.23
N GLU A 32 23.60 11.02 11.41
CA GLU A 32 24.31 11.69 10.32
C GLU A 32 23.34 12.35 9.34
N THR A 33 22.23 11.67 9.01
CA THR A 33 21.18 12.22 8.16
C THR A 33 20.43 13.34 8.88
N VAL A 34 20.13 13.17 10.18
CA VAL A 34 19.44 14.20 10.98
C VAL A 34 20.26 15.49 11.08
N ASP A 35 21.59 15.39 11.20
CA ASP A 35 22.50 16.54 11.28
C ASP A 35 22.52 17.38 9.98
N LEU A 36 22.11 16.79 8.85
CA LEU A 36 21.91 17.52 7.58
C LEU A 36 20.65 18.38 7.57
N LEU A 37 19.63 18.08 8.41
CA LEU A 37 18.39 18.84 8.46
C LEU A 37 18.55 20.14 9.25
N GLU A 38 17.98 21.22 8.74
CA GLU A 38 17.87 22.52 9.42
C GLU A 38 16.46 23.07 9.26
N PHE A 39 15.80 23.33 10.40
CA PHE A 39 14.47 23.93 10.46
C PHE A 39 14.64 25.45 10.46
N LEU A 40 14.17 26.11 9.41
CA LEU A 40 14.26 27.56 9.28
C LEU A 40 12.98 28.23 9.77
N GLY A 41 13.14 29.41 10.37
CA GLY A 41 12.06 30.23 10.92
C GLY A 41 11.32 31.02 9.84
N ASN A 42 10.65 32.11 10.25
CA ASN A 42 9.88 32.95 9.33
C ASN A 42 10.75 33.69 8.31
N ASP A 43 12.03 33.87 8.60
CA ASP A 43 13.08 34.49 7.78
C ASP A 43 13.76 33.51 6.80
N TRP A 44 13.16 32.33 6.61
CA TRP A 44 13.75 31.26 5.80
C TRP A 44 14.13 31.68 4.37
N LYS A 45 13.38 32.61 3.74
CA LYS A 45 13.70 33.13 2.40
C LYS A 45 15.01 33.91 2.39
N ASP A 46 15.20 34.79 3.36
CA ASP A 46 16.41 35.63 3.47
C ASP A 46 17.64 34.76 3.74
N ILE A 47 17.49 33.73 4.58
CA ILE A 47 18.55 32.75 4.88
C ILE A 47 18.95 31.98 3.61
N LEU A 48 17.98 31.44 2.86
CA LEU A 48 18.27 30.72 1.62
C LEU A 48 18.92 31.63 0.57
N LEU A 49 18.42 32.85 0.44
CA LEU A 49 18.94 33.86 -0.47
C LEU A 49 20.39 34.21 -0.14
N GLY A 50 20.71 34.43 1.14
CA GLY A 50 22.06 34.74 1.60
C GLY A 50 23.06 33.59 1.40
N ARG A 51 22.61 32.34 1.54
CA ARG A 51 23.48 31.15 1.42
C ARG A 51 23.73 30.69 -0.01
N HIS A 52 22.73 30.83 -0.89
CA HIS A 52 22.78 30.26 -2.25
C HIS A 52 22.78 31.30 -3.36
N GLY A 53 22.41 32.55 -3.06
CA GLY A 53 22.34 33.64 -4.03
C GLY A 53 21.08 33.61 -4.90
N ALA A 54 20.57 34.80 -5.21
CA ALA A 54 19.28 34.99 -5.90
C ALA A 54 19.17 34.25 -7.23
N LYS A 55 20.26 34.26 -8.02
CA LYS A 55 20.30 33.72 -9.39
C LYS A 55 20.12 32.19 -9.47
N PHE A 56 20.37 31.47 -8.38
CA PHE A 56 20.30 30.01 -8.33
C PHE A 56 19.09 29.48 -7.56
N LEU A 57 18.30 30.38 -6.98
CA LEU A 57 17.17 30.02 -6.14
C LEU A 57 15.86 30.32 -6.89
N PRO A 58 14.88 29.41 -6.86
CA PRO A 58 13.56 29.67 -7.43
C PRO A 58 12.82 30.84 -6.79
N GLU A 59 11.97 31.52 -7.56
CA GLU A 59 11.16 32.67 -7.13
C GLU A 59 10.34 32.36 -5.87
N ARG A 60 9.67 31.20 -5.80
CA ARG A 60 8.92 30.82 -4.60
C ARG A 60 9.75 30.73 -3.33
N TYR A 61 11.05 30.49 -3.46
CA TYR A 61 12.00 30.43 -2.36
C TYR A 61 12.77 31.74 -2.14
N GLY A 62 12.46 32.80 -2.90
CA GLY A 62 13.01 34.14 -2.73
C GLY A 62 14.11 34.53 -3.72
N GLY A 63 14.37 33.71 -4.76
CA GLY A 63 15.36 34.03 -5.79
C GLY A 63 14.76 34.56 -7.10
N LEU A 64 15.50 34.36 -8.20
CA LEU A 64 15.21 34.88 -9.55
C LEU A 64 15.04 33.76 -10.59
N LEU A 65 15.24 32.50 -10.21
CA LEU A 65 15.04 31.38 -11.12
C LEU A 65 13.54 31.11 -11.27
N GLY A 66 13.09 30.87 -12.50
CA GLY A 66 11.69 30.53 -12.76
C GLY A 66 11.23 29.30 -11.97
N ASP A 67 9.96 29.32 -11.55
CA ASP A 67 9.33 28.20 -10.83
C ASP A 67 8.86 27.07 -11.76
N ASP A 68 9.16 27.14 -13.06
CA ASP A 68 8.78 26.15 -14.09
C ASP A 68 9.38 24.76 -13.85
N ILE A 69 10.45 24.68 -13.05
CA ILE A 69 11.06 23.42 -12.59
C ILE A 69 10.14 22.60 -11.67
N PHE A 70 9.14 23.22 -11.04
CA PHE A 70 8.24 22.52 -10.12
C PHE A 70 7.02 21.98 -10.85
N ARG A 71 6.84 20.67 -10.76
CA ARG A 71 5.54 20.07 -11.06
C ARG A 71 4.54 20.55 -10.01
N LYS A 72 3.54 21.31 -10.43
CA LYS A 72 2.39 21.63 -9.59
C LYS A 72 1.69 20.31 -9.29
N GLY A 73 1.63 19.94 -8.01
CA GLY A 73 0.69 18.93 -7.57
C GLY A 73 -0.75 19.40 -7.85
N GLY A 74 -1.72 18.54 -7.61
CA GLY A 74 -3.12 18.86 -7.83
C GLY A 74 -4.00 17.67 -7.48
N GLU A 75 -5.31 17.83 -7.66
CA GLU A 75 -6.23 16.71 -7.51
C GLU A 75 -5.87 15.63 -8.53
N VAL A 76 -5.68 14.41 -8.02
CA VAL A 76 -5.44 13.25 -8.88
C VAL A 76 -6.71 13.01 -9.70
N PRO A 77 -6.62 12.96 -11.05
CA PRO A 77 -7.80 12.72 -11.88
C PRO A 77 -8.53 11.44 -11.47
N ASN A 78 -9.86 11.49 -11.39
CA ASN A 78 -10.69 10.34 -11.00
C ASN A 78 -10.40 9.09 -11.84
N SER A 79 -10.11 9.27 -13.13
CA SER A 79 -9.74 8.17 -14.03
C SER A 79 -8.50 7.41 -13.55
N VAL A 80 -7.50 8.11 -13.02
CA VAL A 80 -6.28 7.50 -12.45
C VAL A 80 -6.57 6.84 -11.11
N ALA A 81 -7.37 7.49 -10.25
CA ALA A 81 -7.77 6.94 -8.96
C ALA A 81 -8.59 5.64 -9.08
N GLN A 82 -9.34 5.49 -10.17
CA GLN A 82 -10.17 4.32 -10.45
C GLN A 82 -9.44 3.24 -11.26
N MET A 83 -8.32 3.56 -11.92
CA MET A 83 -7.63 2.69 -12.89
C MET A 83 -7.16 1.35 -12.29
N ASN A 84 -6.88 1.31 -10.98
CA ASN A 84 -6.35 0.12 -10.30
C ASN A 84 -7.39 -0.65 -9.46
N LYS A 85 -8.64 -0.20 -9.45
CA LYS A 85 -9.71 -0.91 -8.75
C LYS A 85 -10.33 -1.94 -9.70
N LYS A 86 -9.86 -3.20 -9.63
CA LYS A 86 -10.67 -4.32 -10.14
C LYS A 86 -11.91 -4.44 -9.27
N TYR A 87 -12.94 -3.66 -9.56
CA TYR A 87 -14.18 -3.69 -8.80
C TYR A 87 -15.01 -4.89 -9.24
N VAL A 88 -15.32 -5.78 -8.29
CA VAL A 88 -16.34 -6.81 -8.46
C VAL A 88 -17.62 -6.28 -7.82
N ALA A 89 -18.69 -6.22 -8.61
CA ALA A 89 -19.99 -5.72 -8.15
C ALA A 89 -20.48 -6.48 -6.92
N ASP A 90 -21.02 -5.75 -5.94
CA ASP A 90 -21.36 -6.28 -4.60
C ASP A 90 -22.32 -7.48 -4.66
N GLU A 91 -23.19 -7.55 -5.68
CA GLU A 91 -24.15 -8.65 -5.86
C GLU A 91 -23.48 -9.98 -6.21
N LYS A 92 -22.24 -9.94 -6.72
CA LYS A 92 -21.44 -11.15 -7.02
C LYS A 92 -20.66 -11.65 -5.81
N LEU A 93 -20.58 -10.84 -4.74
CA LEU A 93 -19.77 -11.17 -3.57
C LEU A 93 -20.53 -12.10 -2.62
N LYS A 94 -19.93 -13.25 -2.33
CA LYS A 94 -20.33 -14.13 -1.23
C LYS A 94 -19.75 -13.62 0.08
N LYS A 95 -20.37 -13.95 1.20
CA LYS A 95 -19.91 -13.54 2.54
C LYS A 95 -19.59 -14.76 3.40
N ILE A 96 -18.49 -14.69 4.13
CA ILE A 96 -18.15 -15.62 5.22
C ILE A 96 -17.72 -14.83 6.45
N THR A 97 -17.96 -15.39 7.63
CA THR A 97 -17.48 -14.84 8.89
C THR A 97 -16.39 -15.75 9.43
N VAL A 98 -15.23 -15.18 9.76
CA VAL A 98 -14.12 -15.87 10.41
C VAL A 98 -14.08 -15.43 11.86
N SER A 99 -14.44 -16.32 12.79
CA SER A 99 -14.44 -16.05 14.22
C SER A 99 -13.05 -15.68 14.74
N ALA A 100 -12.97 -14.99 15.87
CA ALA A 100 -11.69 -14.76 16.54
C ALA A 100 -11.03 -16.10 16.86
N ARG A 101 -9.70 -16.19 16.66
CA ARG A 101 -8.90 -17.41 16.85
C ARG A 101 -9.20 -18.57 15.89
N ASP A 102 -9.98 -18.32 14.84
CA ASP A 102 -10.48 -19.37 13.95
C ASP A 102 -10.03 -19.20 12.50
N GLU A 103 -10.34 -20.18 11.66
CA GLU A 103 -10.09 -20.19 10.22
C GLU A 103 -11.33 -20.58 9.43
N ALA A 104 -11.49 -20.00 8.24
CA ALA A 104 -12.49 -20.41 7.28
C ALA A 104 -11.79 -20.89 6.00
N VAL A 105 -12.29 -21.99 5.45
CA VAL A 105 -11.74 -22.62 4.25
C VAL A 105 -12.80 -22.69 3.18
N ILE A 106 -12.45 -22.27 1.96
CA ILE A 106 -13.29 -22.39 0.78
C ILE A 106 -12.64 -23.41 -0.16
N ASN A 107 -13.32 -24.53 -0.38
CA ASN A 107 -12.85 -25.58 -1.28
C ASN A 107 -13.30 -25.29 -2.72
N ILE A 108 -12.37 -25.42 -3.67
CA ILE A 108 -12.59 -25.20 -5.09
C ILE A 108 -12.11 -26.42 -5.88
N SER A 109 -13.04 -27.07 -6.57
CA SER A 109 -12.71 -28.18 -7.46
C SER A 109 -12.22 -27.65 -8.81
N VAL A 110 -11.02 -28.05 -9.21
CA VAL A 110 -10.43 -27.75 -10.52
C VAL A 110 -10.39 -29.03 -11.34
N GLU A 111 -11.12 -29.04 -12.46
CA GLU A 111 -11.34 -30.23 -13.29
C GLU A 111 -10.33 -30.39 -14.43
N LYS A 112 -9.68 -29.30 -14.85
CA LYS A 112 -8.69 -29.31 -15.94
C LYS A 112 -7.35 -28.76 -15.45
N PRO A 113 -6.22 -29.41 -15.75
CA PRO A 113 -4.91 -28.86 -15.43
C PRO A 113 -4.70 -27.57 -16.21
N ASN A 114 -3.86 -26.68 -15.69
CA ASN A 114 -3.60 -25.34 -16.21
C ASN A 114 -4.82 -24.40 -16.23
N SER A 115 -5.88 -24.72 -15.47
CA SER A 115 -6.97 -23.75 -15.21
C SER A 115 -6.44 -22.57 -14.40
N LYS A 116 -7.03 -21.40 -14.59
CA LYS A 116 -6.72 -20.20 -13.80
C LYS A 116 -7.72 -20.05 -12.66
N LEU A 117 -7.23 -20.11 -11.42
CA LEU A 117 -8.00 -19.78 -10.22
C LEU A 117 -7.73 -18.32 -9.85
N SER A 118 -8.78 -17.51 -9.86
CA SER A 118 -8.72 -16.09 -9.50
C SER A 118 -9.56 -15.81 -8.25
N TRP A 119 -9.09 -14.90 -7.41
CA TRP A 119 -9.84 -14.43 -6.25
C TRP A 119 -9.89 -12.92 -6.16
N TYR A 120 -10.93 -12.46 -5.49
CA TYR A 120 -11.13 -11.08 -5.06
C TYR A 120 -11.76 -11.14 -3.67
N PHE A 121 -11.26 -10.38 -2.71
CA PHE A 121 -11.94 -10.22 -1.43
C PHE A 121 -11.68 -8.89 -0.74
N VAL A 122 -12.63 -8.52 0.12
CA VAL A 122 -12.51 -7.46 1.11
C VAL A 122 -12.81 -8.01 2.50
N CYS A 123 -12.01 -7.61 3.47
CA CYS A 123 -12.23 -7.81 4.89
C CYS A 123 -12.93 -6.57 5.47
N SER A 124 -14.01 -6.76 6.21
CA SER A 124 -14.81 -5.68 6.80
C SER A 124 -14.04 -4.80 7.78
N SER A 125 -12.99 -5.32 8.41
CA SER A 125 -12.19 -4.56 9.39
C SER A 125 -10.82 -5.18 9.66
N GLY A 126 -9.79 -4.33 9.75
CA GLY A 126 -8.42 -4.73 10.05
C GLY A 126 -7.84 -5.70 9.01
N ASP A 127 -6.94 -6.57 9.48
CA ASP A 127 -6.30 -7.58 8.64
C ASP A 127 -6.90 -8.99 8.77
N ILE A 128 -6.53 -9.85 7.82
CA ILE A 128 -6.77 -11.29 7.80
C ILE A 128 -5.52 -11.99 7.23
N ASP A 129 -5.14 -13.15 7.78
CA ASP A 129 -4.09 -13.97 7.18
C ASP A 129 -4.70 -14.83 6.06
N PHE A 130 -4.15 -14.79 4.84
CA PHE A 130 -4.70 -15.47 3.67
C PHE A 130 -3.64 -16.28 2.93
N CYS A 131 -3.98 -17.49 2.50
CA CYS A 131 -3.16 -18.34 1.63
C CYS A 131 -4.03 -19.23 0.72
N VAL A 132 -3.41 -19.82 -0.31
CA VAL A 132 -4.05 -20.87 -1.14
C VAL A 132 -3.29 -22.17 -0.96
N LEU A 133 -4.03 -23.24 -0.67
CA LEU A 133 -3.49 -24.58 -0.49
C LEU A 133 -3.91 -25.51 -1.63
N PHE A 134 -3.04 -26.46 -1.97
CA PHE A 134 -3.36 -27.65 -2.76
C PHE A 134 -2.73 -28.84 -2.04
N GLU A 135 -3.51 -29.87 -1.73
CA GLU A 135 -3.05 -31.03 -0.96
C GLU A 135 -2.30 -30.67 0.35
N LYS A 136 -2.79 -29.63 1.06
CA LYS A 136 -2.19 -29.05 2.28
C LYS A 136 -0.85 -28.32 2.08
N GLN A 137 -0.35 -28.20 0.86
CA GLN A 137 0.83 -27.39 0.54
C GLN A 137 0.41 -25.98 0.11
N GLU A 138 1.16 -24.97 0.54
CA GLU A 138 0.94 -23.58 0.11
C GLU A 138 1.37 -23.41 -1.35
N VAL A 139 0.39 -23.23 -2.24
CA VAL A 139 0.61 -22.86 -3.65
C VAL A 139 0.51 -21.35 -3.85
N TRP A 140 -0.09 -20.64 -2.90
CA TRP A 140 0.05 -19.20 -2.71
C TRP A 140 0.45 -18.95 -1.25
N PRO A 141 1.57 -18.27 -0.99
CA PRO A 141 2.12 -18.14 0.35
C PRO A 141 1.19 -17.34 1.26
N ARG A 142 1.29 -17.62 2.56
CA ARG A 142 0.51 -16.91 3.57
C ARG A 142 0.99 -15.47 3.77
N PHE A 143 0.07 -14.53 3.58
CA PHE A 143 0.28 -13.12 3.90
C PHE A 143 -0.78 -12.60 4.85
N ARG A 144 -0.40 -11.62 5.66
CA ARG A 144 -1.35 -10.78 6.41
C ARG A 144 -1.78 -9.62 5.55
N ILE A 145 -3.09 -9.55 5.26
CA ILE A 145 -3.63 -8.66 4.22
C ILE A 145 -4.58 -7.65 4.85
N TYR A 146 -4.36 -6.37 4.53
CA TYR A 146 -5.26 -5.25 4.83
C TYR A 146 -6.02 -4.86 3.57
N THR A 147 -7.34 -4.77 3.66
CA THR A 147 -8.20 -4.39 2.52
C THR A 147 -8.97 -3.09 2.73
N GLU A 148 -8.50 -2.23 3.64
CA GLU A 148 -9.19 -0.98 4.00
C GLU A 148 -9.28 0.00 2.83
N PHE A 149 -8.22 0.09 2.02
CA PHE A 149 -8.13 1.05 0.91
C PHE A 149 -8.37 0.40 -0.46
N THR A 150 -8.07 -0.89 -0.59
CA THR A 150 -8.27 -1.66 -1.82
C THR A 150 -8.58 -3.11 -1.48
N ALA A 151 -9.40 -3.75 -2.31
CA ALA A 151 -9.59 -5.18 -2.24
C ALA A 151 -8.30 -5.93 -2.59
N GLU A 152 -8.15 -7.12 -2.03
CA GLU A 152 -7.13 -8.07 -2.43
C GLU A 152 -7.63 -8.88 -3.62
N TYR A 153 -6.82 -9.00 -4.66
CA TYR A 153 -7.13 -9.85 -5.80
C TYR A 153 -5.87 -10.39 -6.46
N ASN A 154 -5.91 -11.64 -6.91
CA ASN A 154 -4.85 -12.23 -7.71
C ASN A 154 -5.35 -13.47 -8.47
N GLU A 155 -4.47 -14.07 -9.25
CA GLU A 155 -4.70 -15.36 -9.91
C GLU A 155 -3.48 -16.29 -9.81
N ILE A 156 -3.74 -17.59 -9.78
CA ILE A 156 -2.72 -18.63 -9.96
C ILE A 156 -3.13 -19.57 -11.09
N VAL A 157 -2.12 -20.20 -11.70
CA VAL A 157 -2.33 -21.32 -12.62
C VAL A 157 -2.33 -22.61 -11.81
N CYS A 158 -3.47 -23.29 -11.79
CA CYS A 158 -3.65 -24.60 -11.18
C CYS A 158 -3.01 -25.67 -12.08
N LYS A 159 -1.74 -26.01 -11.85
CA LYS A 159 -1.01 -26.99 -12.68
C LYS A 159 -1.65 -28.37 -12.68
N GLU A 160 -2.24 -28.76 -11.55
CA GLU A 160 -2.83 -30.07 -11.32
C GLU A 160 -4.33 -29.98 -11.07
N VAL A 161 -5.03 -31.06 -11.40
CA VAL A 161 -6.46 -31.27 -11.13
C VAL A 161 -6.64 -31.63 -9.66
N GLY A 162 -7.70 -31.13 -9.02
CA GLY A 162 -8.04 -31.47 -7.65
C GLY A 162 -8.64 -30.31 -6.89
N THR A 163 -8.61 -30.41 -5.56
CA THR A 163 -9.24 -29.43 -4.67
C THR A 163 -8.23 -28.40 -4.17
N TYR A 164 -8.38 -27.17 -4.63
CA TYR A 164 -7.66 -26.01 -4.09
C TYR A 164 -8.46 -25.41 -2.94
N GLN A 165 -7.77 -24.83 -1.96
CA GLN A 165 -8.39 -24.28 -0.77
C GLN A 165 -7.94 -22.85 -0.54
N LEU A 166 -8.89 -21.91 -0.55
CA LEU A 166 -8.64 -20.55 -0.06
C LEU A 166 -8.86 -20.55 1.46
N LEU A 167 -7.81 -20.27 2.21
CA LEU A 167 -7.83 -20.29 3.67
C LEU A 167 -7.70 -18.86 4.20
N PHE A 168 -8.72 -18.42 4.93
CA PHE A 168 -8.75 -17.17 5.67
C PHE A 168 -8.56 -17.46 7.16
N SER A 169 -7.55 -16.90 7.79
CA SER A 169 -7.18 -17.16 9.18
C SER A 169 -7.22 -15.90 10.02
N ASN A 170 -8.04 -15.95 11.06
CA ASN A 170 -8.14 -14.95 12.11
C ASN A 170 -7.56 -15.50 13.42
N LYS A 171 -6.60 -16.44 13.34
CA LYS A 171 -5.92 -17.05 14.50
C LYS A 171 -5.22 -16.02 15.40
N HIS A 172 -4.74 -14.92 14.81
CA HIS A 172 -4.13 -13.81 15.54
C HIS A 172 -5.18 -12.88 16.20
N GLY A 173 -6.41 -12.86 15.69
CA GLY A 173 -7.50 -12.05 16.21
C GLY A 173 -7.97 -12.53 17.57
N ARG A 174 -8.09 -11.62 18.54
CA ARG A 174 -8.37 -11.97 19.94
C ARG A 174 -9.85 -11.94 20.31
N VAL A 175 -10.58 -10.95 19.80
CA VAL A 175 -11.92 -10.60 20.29
C VAL A 175 -12.93 -10.56 19.14
N TRP A 176 -12.57 -9.89 18.03
CA TRP A 176 -13.50 -9.62 16.94
C TRP A 176 -13.40 -10.67 15.82
N SER A 177 -14.56 -11.10 15.34
CA SER A 177 -14.68 -11.82 14.08
C SER A 177 -14.45 -10.90 12.89
N LYS A 178 -14.14 -11.49 11.74
CA LYS A 178 -13.94 -10.81 10.46
C LYS A 178 -15.02 -11.22 9.49
N CYS A 179 -15.66 -10.27 8.82
CA CYS A 179 -16.55 -10.58 7.69
C CYS A 179 -15.75 -10.41 6.40
N ILE A 180 -15.60 -11.50 5.64
CA ILE A 180 -14.93 -11.50 4.35
C ILE A 180 -16.01 -11.55 3.27
N GLN A 181 -16.01 -10.56 2.39
CA GLN A 181 -16.81 -10.58 1.17
C GLN A 181 -15.88 -10.95 0.01
N TYR A 182 -16.21 -11.99 -0.76
CA TYR A 182 -15.30 -12.55 -1.74
C TYR A 182 -16.00 -12.98 -3.02
N TYR A 183 -15.21 -13.04 -4.10
CA TYR A 183 -15.56 -13.62 -5.38
C TYR A 183 -14.41 -14.51 -5.85
N ILE A 184 -14.76 -15.67 -6.39
CA ILE A 184 -13.80 -16.66 -6.91
C ILE A 184 -14.26 -17.05 -8.30
N ASP A 185 -13.31 -17.15 -9.22
CA ASP A 185 -13.53 -17.56 -10.60
C ASP A 185 -12.50 -18.62 -11.00
N VAL A 186 -12.93 -19.62 -11.78
CA VAL A 186 -12.07 -20.67 -12.33
C VAL A 186 -12.25 -20.69 -13.84
N LYS A 187 -11.23 -20.25 -14.57
CA LYS A 187 -11.22 -20.26 -16.03
C LYS A 187 -10.46 -21.48 -16.54
N GLN A 188 -11.13 -22.31 -17.31
CA GLN A 188 -10.50 -23.45 -17.96
C GLN A 188 -9.50 -22.98 -19.03
N PRO A 189 -8.43 -23.75 -19.32
CA PRO A 189 -7.53 -23.46 -20.43
C PRO A 189 -8.29 -23.56 -21.77
N PRO A 190 -7.83 -22.84 -22.81
CA PRO A 190 -8.37 -23.01 -24.16
C PRO A 190 -8.21 -24.46 -24.62
N ALA A 191 -9.17 -24.91 -25.44
CA ALA A 191 -9.19 -26.26 -26.02
C ALA A 191 -8.08 -26.46 -27.05
#